data_AF-A0A7Y0S7M9-F1
#
_entry.id   AF-A0A7Y0S7M9-F1
#
_cell.length_a   1.000
_cell.length_b   1.000
_cell.length_c   1.000
_cell.angle_alpha   90.00
_cell.angle_beta   90.00
_cell.angle_gamma   90.00
#
_symmetry.space_group_name_H-M   'P 1'
#
loop_
_entity.id
_entity.type
_entity.pdbx_description
1 polymer ?
#
loop_
_entity_poly.entity_id
_entity_poly.type
_entity_poly.pdbx_seq_one_letter_code
_entity_poly.pdbx_strand_id
1 'polypeptide(L)'
;SSNTRKVILDRDGPTLGLSGFNANDYYLGNYVFDLTALDLNANGDVSINGVNRESLEYWTFSDLEPLPGSPGTKINEDLKVSLGDLGTGTHKVRLKGSDVRGNTTLTSDEQDFTVKVYNSIPQVTLAMSYTDG
;
A
#
# COMPACT_ATOMS: atom_id res chain seq x y z
N SER A 1 -32.18 24.05 -22.57
CA SER A 1 -31.56 23.20 -21.52
C SER A 1 -30.16 23.70 -21.28
N SER A 2 -29.85 24.20 -20.09
CA SER A 2 -28.48 24.59 -19.72
C SER A 2 -27.71 23.32 -19.36
N ASN A 3 -26.75 22.92 -20.19
CA ASN A 3 -25.79 21.89 -19.82
C ASN A 3 -24.71 22.56 -18.97
N THR A 4 -24.93 22.66 -17.66
CA THR A 4 -23.90 23.11 -16.74
C THR A 4 -22.78 22.08 -16.75
N ARG A 5 -21.67 22.37 -17.45
CA ARG A 5 -20.47 21.54 -17.41
C ARG A 5 -19.80 21.77 -16.07
N LYS A 6 -19.79 20.75 -15.21
CA LYS A 6 -19.03 20.76 -13.95
C LYS A 6 -17.55 20.56 -14.30
N VAL A 7 -16.71 21.54 -13.97
CA VAL A 7 -15.26 21.41 -14.04
C VAL A 7 -14.76 21.10 -12.64
N ILE A 8 -14.02 20.00 -12.50
CA ILE A 8 -13.36 19.63 -11.25
C ILE A 8 -11.89 19.99 -11.41
N LEU A 9 -11.41 20.89 -10.55
CA LEU A 9 -9.99 21.20 -10.45
C LEU A 9 -9.41 20.33 -9.34
N ASP A 10 -8.43 19.54 -9.72
CA ASP A 10 -7.73 18.62 -8.83
C ASP A 10 -6.26 18.62 -9.22
N ARG A 11 -5.41 18.76 -8.21
CA ARG A 11 -3.96 18.94 -8.37
C ARG A 11 -3.17 17.91 -7.57
N ASP A 12 -3.86 17.12 -6.75
CA ASP A 12 -3.25 16.14 -5.88
C ASP A 12 -3.38 14.77 -6.54
N GLY A 13 -2.39 13.90 -6.31
CA GLY A 13 -2.49 12.52 -6.77
C GLY A 13 -3.42 11.69 -5.88
N PRO A 14 -3.65 10.42 -6.26
CA PRO A 14 -4.54 9.54 -5.52
C PRO A 14 -4.02 9.30 -4.10
N THR A 15 -4.95 9.13 -3.16
CA THR A 15 -4.62 8.59 -1.85
C THR A 15 -4.32 7.10 -1.99
N LEU A 16 -3.10 6.67 -1.61
CA LEU A 16 -2.65 5.29 -1.67
C LEU A 16 -2.37 4.75 -0.27
N GLY A 17 -2.70 3.48 -0.03
CA GLY A 17 -2.36 2.82 1.23
C GLY A 17 -2.55 1.32 1.24
N LEU A 18 -2.02 0.68 2.28
CA LEU A 18 -2.20 -0.75 2.53
C LEU A 18 -3.34 -0.95 3.54
N SER A 19 -4.44 -1.56 3.13
CA SER A 19 -5.63 -1.72 3.95
C SER A 19 -5.33 -2.63 5.15
N GLY A 20 -5.69 -2.18 6.35
CA GLY A 20 -5.42 -2.92 7.60
C GLY A 20 -3.94 -2.97 8.00
N PHE A 21 -3.05 -2.24 7.32
CA PHE A 21 -1.65 -2.13 7.74
C PHE A 21 -1.54 -1.43 9.10
N ASN A 22 -0.68 -1.99 9.95
CA ASN A 22 -0.32 -1.46 11.25
C ASN A 22 1.18 -1.64 11.44
N ALA A 23 1.89 -0.53 11.66
CA ALA A 23 3.35 -0.53 11.84
C ALA A 23 3.82 -1.30 13.10
N ASN A 24 2.91 -1.64 14.02
CA ASN A 24 3.25 -2.42 15.21
C ASN A 24 3.17 -3.94 14.98
N ASP A 25 2.45 -4.38 13.96
CA ASP A 25 2.22 -5.80 13.69
C ASP A 25 3.41 -6.46 12.97
N TYR A 26 3.41 -7.80 12.99
CA TYR A 26 4.31 -8.64 12.21
C TYR A 26 3.51 -9.37 11.12
N TYR A 27 4.09 -9.44 9.94
CA TYR A 27 3.49 -10.08 8.77
C TYR A 27 4.32 -11.29 8.34
N LEU A 28 3.67 -12.24 7.66
CA LEU A 28 4.38 -13.27 6.90
C LEU A 28 4.98 -12.64 5.64
N GLY A 29 6.11 -13.16 5.18
CA GLY A 29 6.79 -12.68 3.98
C GLY A 29 6.01 -12.88 2.69
N ASN A 30 5.01 -13.78 2.71
CA ASN A 30 4.07 -14.01 1.62
C ASN A 30 2.71 -13.34 1.83
N TYR A 31 2.60 -12.44 2.82
CA TYR A 31 1.36 -11.71 3.06
C TYR A 31 1.00 -10.84 1.86
N VAL A 32 -0.30 -10.74 1.59
CA VAL A 32 -0.86 -9.95 0.50
C VAL A 32 -1.81 -8.92 1.09
N PHE A 33 -1.46 -7.65 0.95
CA PHE A 33 -2.31 -6.54 1.35
C PHE A 33 -3.34 -6.23 0.26
N ASP A 34 -4.53 -5.79 0.66
CA ASP A 34 -5.45 -5.09 -0.24
C ASP A 34 -5.03 -3.62 -0.31
N LEU A 35 -4.88 -3.08 -1.53
CA LEU A 35 -4.55 -1.69 -1.78
C LEU A 35 -5.79 -0.80 -1.60
N THR A 36 -5.65 0.25 -0.78
CA THR A 36 -6.51 1.43 -0.86
C THR A 36 -5.96 2.36 -1.93
N ALA A 37 -6.76 2.68 -2.95
CA ALA A 37 -6.44 3.67 -3.97
C ALA A 37 -7.70 4.47 -4.30
N LEU A 38 -7.72 5.76 -3.95
CA LEU A 38 -8.92 6.59 -3.99
C LEU A 38 -8.59 8.00 -4.50
N ASP A 39 -9.43 8.49 -5.41
CA ASP A 39 -9.34 9.84 -5.96
C ASP A 39 -10.71 10.33 -6.45
N LEU A 40 -10.85 11.61 -6.78
CA LEU A 40 -12.06 12.19 -7.33
C LEU A 40 -12.35 11.63 -8.73
N ASN A 41 -13.50 10.97 -8.92
CA ASN A 41 -13.97 10.57 -10.24
C ASN A 41 -14.53 11.77 -11.05
N ALA A 42 -15.08 11.50 -12.24
CA ALA A 42 -15.67 12.52 -13.12
C ALA A 42 -16.87 13.29 -12.51
N ASN A 43 -17.56 12.71 -11.53
CA ASN A 43 -18.67 13.34 -10.82
C ASN A 43 -18.20 14.14 -9.60
N GLY A 44 -16.97 13.91 -9.15
CA GLY A 44 -16.38 14.49 -7.95
C GLY A 44 -16.56 13.64 -6.70
N ASP A 45 -16.88 12.36 -6.84
CA ASP A 45 -16.91 11.43 -5.71
C ASP A 45 -15.54 10.76 -5.54
N VAL A 46 -15.10 10.59 -4.29
CA VAL A 46 -13.87 9.86 -3.97
C VAL A 46 -14.08 8.37 -4.17
N SER A 47 -13.37 7.77 -5.12
CA SER A 47 -13.47 6.35 -5.46
C SER A 47 -12.27 5.85 -6.25
N ILE A 48 -12.13 4.54 -6.38
CA ILE A 48 -11.15 3.91 -7.27
C ILE A 48 -11.32 4.34 -8.74
N ASN A 49 -12.52 4.78 -9.15
CA ASN A 49 -12.76 5.23 -10.52
C ASN A 49 -12.14 6.61 -10.82
N GLY A 50 -11.67 7.33 -9.81
CA GLY A 50 -10.82 8.50 -9.99
C GLY A 50 -9.35 8.15 -10.23
N VAL A 51 -8.95 6.89 -10.07
CA VAL A 51 -7.56 6.44 -10.19
C VAL A 51 -7.30 5.84 -11.57
N ASN A 52 -6.16 6.18 -12.18
CA ASN A 52 -5.65 5.45 -13.33
C ASN A 52 -5.02 4.12 -12.88
N ARG A 53 -5.79 3.03 -12.95
CA ARG A 53 -5.34 1.71 -12.46
C ARG A 53 -4.06 1.19 -13.13
N GLU A 54 -3.82 1.52 -14.40
CA GLU A 54 -2.63 1.06 -15.14
C GLU A 54 -1.32 1.69 -14.63
N SER A 55 -1.44 2.81 -13.91
CA SER A 55 -0.32 3.52 -13.31
C SER A 55 0.10 2.96 -11.95
N LEU A 56 -0.69 2.06 -11.36
CA LEU A 56 -0.44 1.53 -10.03
C LEU A 56 0.78 0.59 -10.02
N GLU A 57 1.75 0.95 -9.18
CA GLU A 57 3.01 0.24 -9.02
C GLU A 57 3.43 0.21 -7.55
N TYR A 58 4.20 -0.81 -7.18
CA TYR A 58 4.85 -0.87 -5.88
C TYR A 58 6.26 -1.43 -5.94
N TRP A 59 7.05 -1.13 -4.90
CA TRP A 59 8.37 -1.72 -4.66
C TRP A 59 8.42 -2.28 -3.25
N THR A 60 9.15 -3.38 -3.09
CA THR A 60 9.56 -3.92 -1.79
C THR A 60 11.09 -3.85 -1.70
N PHE A 61 11.61 -3.28 -0.64
CA PHE A 61 13.06 -3.15 -0.42
C PHE A 61 13.40 -3.06 1.06
N SER A 62 14.64 -3.34 1.45
CA SER A 62 15.11 -3.15 2.82
C SER A 62 15.92 -1.85 2.88
N ASP A 63 17.25 -1.95 2.75
CA ASP A 63 18.15 -0.81 2.97
C ASP A 63 18.45 0.00 1.69
N LEU A 64 18.45 -0.66 0.53
CA LEU A 64 18.73 0.00 -0.74
C LEU A 64 17.42 0.44 -1.40
N GLU A 65 17.21 1.75 -1.51
CA GLU A 65 16.04 2.29 -2.19
C GLU A 65 16.04 1.96 -3.69
N PRO A 66 14.85 1.78 -4.30
CA PRO A 66 14.73 1.72 -5.75
C PRO A 66 15.32 2.97 -6.38
N LEU A 67 16.12 2.81 -7.43
CA LEU A 67 16.65 3.94 -8.18
C LEU A 67 15.50 4.81 -8.72
N PRO A 68 15.64 6.15 -8.72
CA PRO A 68 14.64 7.03 -9.31
C PRO A 68 14.31 6.61 -10.75
N GLY A 69 13.02 6.40 -11.03
CA GLY A 69 12.53 5.98 -12.34
C GLY A 69 12.69 4.49 -12.66
N SER A 70 13.26 3.67 -11.76
CA SER A 70 13.22 2.22 -11.92
C SER A 70 11.76 1.72 -11.89
N PRO A 71 11.38 0.77 -12.76
CA PRO A 71 10.01 0.25 -12.78
C PRO A 71 9.71 -0.53 -11.49
N GLY A 72 8.49 -0.39 -10.99
CA GLY A 72 7.97 -1.19 -9.90
C GLY A 72 7.24 -2.42 -10.39
N THR A 73 6.77 -3.22 -9.44
CA THR A 73 5.81 -4.28 -9.71
C THR A 73 4.45 -3.67 -9.98
N LYS A 74 3.82 -4.03 -11.11
CA LYS A 74 2.47 -3.59 -11.46
C LYS A 74 1.44 -4.19 -10.51
N ILE A 75 0.46 -3.37 -10.13
CA ILE A 75 -0.72 -3.82 -9.38
C ILE A 75 -1.83 -4.10 -10.39
N ASN A 76 -2.34 -5.33 -10.36
CA ASN A 76 -3.43 -5.79 -11.22
C ASN A 76 -4.80 -5.32 -10.72
N GLU A 77 -5.86 -5.65 -11.46
CA GLU A 77 -7.23 -5.18 -11.21
C GLU A 77 -7.82 -5.63 -9.87
N ASP A 78 -7.27 -6.66 -9.23
CA ASP A 78 -7.68 -7.13 -7.90
C ASP A 78 -7.17 -6.23 -6.76
N LEU A 79 -6.34 -5.22 -7.09
CA LEU A 79 -5.78 -4.25 -6.15
C LEU A 79 -4.99 -4.92 -5.01
N LYS A 80 -4.12 -5.87 -5.35
CA LYS A 80 -3.31 -6.59 -4.36
C LYS A 80 -1.82 -6.21 -4.39
N VAL A 81 -1.25 -6.05 -3.20
CA VAL A 81 0.19 -5.84 -3.00
C VAL A 81 0.76 -7.05 -2.28
N SER A 82 1.47 -7.89 -3.01
CA SER A 82 2.15 -9.07 -2.45
C SER A 82 3.53 -8.68 -1.95
N LEU A 83 3.93 -9.19 -0.78
CA LEU A 83 5.31 -9.04 -0.32
C LEU A 83 6.30 -9.93 -1.10
N GLY A 84 5.84 -10.96 -1.81
CA GLY A 84 6.71 -11.74 -2.71
C GLY A 84 7.76 -12.60 -2.00
N ASP A 85 7.39 -13.21 -0.87
CA ASP A 85 8.20 -14.15 -0.08
C ASP A 85 9.42 -13.51 0.62
N LEU A 86 9.26 -12.30 1.15
CA LEU A 86 10.33 -11.62 1.89
C LEU A 86 10.83 -12.47 3.08
N GLY A 87 12.15 -12.43 3.30
CA GLY A 87 12.75 -13.01 4.48
C GLY A 87 12.39 -12.26 5.77
N THR A 88 12.55 -12.90 6.92
CA THR A 88 12.41 -12.26 8.23
C THR A 88 13.30 -11.02 8.32
N GLY A 89 12.72 -9.89 8.74
CA GLY A 89 13.42 -8.61 8.82
C GLY A 89 12.49 -7.42 8.66
N THR A 90 13.07 -6.22 8.60
CA THR A 90 12.34 -5.00 8.30
C THR A 90 12.47 -4.68 6.82
N HIS A 91 11.33 -4.43 6.18
CA HIS A 91 11.23 -4.04 4.78
C HIS A 91 10.37 -2.79 4.65
N LYS A 92 10.45 -2.16 3.49
CA LYS A 92 9.63 -1.02 3.08
C LYS A 92 8.79 -1.42 1.89
N VAL A 93 7.54 -0.96 1.88
CA VAL A 93 6.67 -0.97 0.70
C VAL A 93 6.48 0.47 0.26
N ARG A 94 6.83 0.75 -0.99
CA ARG A 94 6.62 2.05 -1.64
C ARG A 94 5.51 1.91 -2.67
N LEU A 95 4.52 2.81 -2.65
CA LEU A 95 3.38 2.81 -3.56
C LEU A 95 3.46 3.99 -4.52
N LYS A 96 3.04 3.78 -5.76
CA LYS A 96 2.91 4.82 -6.77
C LYS A 96 1.62 4.65 -7.55
N GLY A 97 1.02 5.77 -7.94
CA GLY A 97 -0.15 5.79 -8.78
C GLY A 97 -0.49 7.20 -9.23
N SER A 98 -1.28 7.30 -10.28
CA SER A 98 -1.80 8.55 -10.82
C SER A 98 -3.33 8.53 -10.84
N ASP A 99 -3.94 9.70 -10.73
CA ASP A 99 -5.36 9.88 -10.94
C ASP A 99 -5.72 9.87 -12.44
N VAL A 100 -7.00 9.96 -12.78
CA VAL A 100 -7.49 10.04 -14.18
C VAL A 100 -7.15 11.38 -14.86
N ARG A 101 -6.57 12.34 -14.15
CA ARG A 101 -6.18 13.67 -14.64
C ARG A 101 -4.66 13.80 -14.82
N GLY A 102 -3.89 12.81 -14.39
CA GLY A 102 -2.43 12.74 -14.50
C GLY A 102 -1.66 13.21 -13.25
N ASN A 103 -2.33 13.62 -12.18
CA ASN A 103 -1.66 13.93 -10.91
C ASN A 103 -1.15 12.63 -10.28
N THR A 104 0.05 12.66 -9.70
CA THR A 104 0.74 11.44 -9.26
C THR A 104 1.08 11.49 -7.78
N THR A 105 0.87 10.36 -7.12
CA THR A 105 1.35 10.07 -5.76
C THR A 105 2.47 9.06 -5.84
N LEU A 106 3.55 9.31 -5.12
CA LEU A 106 4.62 8.37 -4.81
C LEU A 106 4.84 8.48 -3.31
N THR A 107 4.61 7.41 -2.54
CA THR A 107 5.07 7.40 -1.16
C THR A 107 6.59 7.38 -1.18
N SER A 108 7.26 8.25 -0.45
CA SER A 108 8.72 8.20 -0.32
C SER A 108 9.14 8.55 1.09
N ASP A 109 10.35 8.12 1.46
CA ASP A 109 10.97 8.43 2.74
C ASP A 109 10.09 8.01 3.93
N GLU A 110 9.55 8.97 4.68
CA GLU A 110 8.70 8.75 5.85
C GLU A 110 7.29 8.25 5.49
N GLN A 111 6.87 8.34 4.23
CA GLN A 111 5.58 7.86 3.76
C GLN A 111 5.59 6.39 3.30
N ASP A 112 6.77 5.77 3.20
CA ASP A 112 6.87 4.35 2.90
C ASP A 112 6.33 3.50 4.05
N PHE A 113 5.65 2.40 3.72
CA PHE A 113 5.13 1.48 4.73
C PHE A 113 6.26 0.60 5.24
N THR A 114 6.66 0.79 6.50
CA THR A 114 7.66 -0.07 7.15
C THR A 114 6.99 -1.36 7.63
N VAL A 115 7.26 -2.47 6.94
CA VAL A 115 6.69 -3.80 7.21
C VAL A 115 7.71 -4.65 7.97
N LYS A 116 7.32 -5.13 9.16
CA LYS A 116 8.09 -6.13 9.90
C LYS A 116 7.66 -7.52 9.48
N VAL A 117 8.57 -8.28 8.88
CA VAL A 117 8.33 -9.66 8.45
C VAL A 117 8.93 -10.63 9.47
N TYR A 118 8.15 -11.63 9.88
CA TYR A 118 8.61 -12.72 10.74
C TYR A 118 8.00 -14.04 10.29
N ASN A 119 8.81 -14.88 9.62
CA ASN A 119 8.35 -16.13 9.01
C ASN A 119 8.40 -17.33 9.97
N SER A 120 8.91 -17.16 11.18
CA SER A 120 8.98 -18.24 12.16
C SER A 120 7.67 -18.37 12.94
N ILE A 121 7.31 -19.61 13.26
CA ILE A 121 6.14 -19.90 14.08
C ILE A 121 6.33 -19.24 15.46
N PRO A 122 5.37 -18.41 15.93
CA PRO A 122 5.44 -17.82 17.27
C PRO A 122 5.63 -18.90 18.32
N GLN A 123 6.67 -18.76 19.14
CA GLN A 123 6.87 -19.66 20.28
C GLN A 123 6.07 -19.12 21.47
N VAL A 124 5.04 -19.86 21.88
CA VAL A 124 4.26 -19.54 23.08
C VAL A 124 4.65 -20.53 24.17
N THR A 125 5.28 -20.05 25.24
CA THR A 125 5.51 -20.85 26.45
C THR A 125 4.42 -20.53 27.47
N LEU A 126 3.51 -21.48 27.70
CA LEU A 126 2.58 -21.40 28.82
C LEU A 126 3.26 -21.92 30.08
N ALA A 127 3.44 -21.05 31.08
CA ALA A 127 3.80 -21.46 32.43
C ALA A 127 2.50 -21.60 33.25
N MET A 128 2.22 -22.82 33.71
CA MET A 128 1.19 -23.08 34.71
C MET A 128 1.85 -23.20 36.07
N SER A 129 1.56 -22.26 36.98
CA SER A 129 1.87 -22.41 38.40
C SER A 129 0.62 -22.86 39.14
N TYR A 130 0.73 -23.94 39.90
CA TYR A 130 -0.27 -24.32 40.89
C TYR A 130 0.01 -23.52 42.16
N THR A 131 -0.98 -22.80 42.69
CA THR A 131 -0.97 -22.42 44.10
C THR A 131 -1.25 -23.68 44.90
N ASP A 132 -0.25 -24.12 45.64
CA ASP A 132 -0.28 -25.19 46.61
C ASP A 132 -1.17 -24.81 47.82
N GLY A 133 -2.35 -25.43 47.87
CA GLY A 133 -3.11 -25.75 49.10
C GLY A 133 -3.88 -24.61 49.75
#